data_AF-A0A3D3VWM9-F1
#
_entry.id   AF-A0A3D3VWM9-F1
#
_cell.length_a   1.000
_cell.length_b   1.000
_cell.length_c   1.000
_cell.angle_alpha   90.00
_cell.angle_beta   90.00
_cell.angle_gamma   90.00
#
_symmetry.space_group_name_H-M   'P 1'
#
loop_
_entity.id
_entity.type
_entity.pdbx_description
1 polymer ?
#
loop_
_entity_poly.entity_id
_entity_poly.type
_entity_poly.pdbx_seq_one_letter_code
_entity_poly.pdbx_strand_id
1 'polypeptide(L)'
;MDEENKILQNLMAELGLNDLPQDKQDELIIKMTEIILKRMFVETMDRLQPEEQEIYGEMLDKKSSPEEIENFLRSKIEDYEKILEKIVIDFKNEMMQSEK
;
A
#
# COMPACT_ATOMS: atom_id res chain seq x y z
N MET A 1 -10.00 -3.56 5.78
CA MET A 1 -9.42 -4.90 6.04
C MET A 1 -9.88 -5.97 5.04
N ASP A 2 -11.17 -6.14 4.74
CA ASP A 2 -11.59 -7.19 3.79
C ASP A 2 -11.24 -6.89 2.32
N GLU A 3 -11.21 -5.61 1.95
CA GLU A 3 -10.99 -5.19 0.55
C GLU A 3 -9.50 -5.21 0.16
N GLU A 4 -8.61 -4.76 1.06
CA GLU A 4 -7.14 -4.83 0.88
C GLU A 4 -6.66 -6.28 0.73
N ASN A 5 -7.17 -7.18 1.57
CA ASN A 5 -6.88 -8.61 1.47
C ASN A 5 -7.36 -9.20 0.14
N LYS A 6 -8.49 -8.73 -0.40
CA LYS A 6 -9.01 -9.20 -1.69
C LYS A 6 -8.14 -8.77 -2.86
N ILE A 7 -7.59 -7.55 -2.83
CA ILE A 7 -6.65 -7.06 -3.86
C ILE A 7 -5.39 -7.94 -3.88
N LEU A 8 -4.84 -8.25 -2.71
CA LEU A 8 -3.64 -9.08 -2.60
C LEU A 8 -3.87 -10.54 -2.95
N GLN A 9 -5.04 -11.09 -2.62
CA GLN A 9 -5.46 -12.43 -3.04
C GLN A 9 -5.60 -12.53 -4.56
N ASN A 10 -6.17 -11.52 -5.21
CA ASN A 10 -6.21 -11.45 -6.67
C ASN A 10 -4.79 -11.35 -7.25
N LEU A 11 -3.91 -10.58 -6.64
CA LEU A 11 -2.50 -10.48 -7.06
C LEU A 11 -1.78 -11.83 -6.96
N MET A 12 -1.96 -12.59 -5.88
CA MET A 12 -1.41 -13.95 -5.77
C MET A 12 -1.94 -14.88 -6.86
N ALA A 13 -3.23 -14.77 -7.18
CA ALA A 13 -3.85 -15.55 -8.25
C ALA A 13 -3.22 -15.24 -9.62
N GLU A 14 -3.03 -13.95 -9.90
CA GLU A 14 -2.42 -13.48 -11.15
C GLU A 14 -0.94 -13.86 -11.25
N LEU A 15 -0.23 -13.95 -10.12
CA LEU A 15 1.16 -14.39 -10.03
C LEU A 15 1.30 -15.93 -9.98
N GLY A 16 0.20 -16.69 -10.03
CA GLY A 16 0.23 -18.15 -9.97
C GLY A 16 0.65 -18.72 -8.60
N LEU A 17 0.54 -17.93 -7.53
CA LEU A 17 1.01 -18.29 -6.19
C LEU A 17 -0.06 -19.02 -5.35
N ASN A 18 -1.27 -19.18 -5.87
CA ASN A 18 -2.39 -19.83 -5.17
C ASN A 18 -2.20 -21.34 -4.93
N ASP A 19 -1.26 -21.98 -5.63
CA ASP A 19 -0.94 -23.40 -5.43
C ASP A 19 0.01 -23.63 -4.26
N LEU A 20 0.51 -22.57 -3.62
CA LEU A 20 1.36 -22.67 -2.43
C LEU A 20 0.55 -23.12 -1.21
N PRO A 21 1.21 -23.75 -0.21
CA PRO A 21 0.61 -23.97 1.10
C PRO A 21 0.07 -22.68 1.74
N GLN A 22 -1.02 -22.76 2.49
CA GLN A 22 -1.70 -21.59 3.08
C GLN A 22 -0.74 -20.72 3.92
N ASP A 23 0.12 -21.34 4.71
CA ASP A 23 1.14 -20.65 5.53
C ASP A 23 2.11 -19.84 4.67
N LYS A 24 2.44 -20.35 3.47
CA LYS A 24 3.29 -19.64 2.51
C LYS A 24 2.56 -18.52 1.78
N GLN A 25 1.29 -18.71 1.47
CA GLN A 25 0.45 -17.65 0.94
C GLN A 25 0.33 -16.51 1.95
N ASP A 26 0.03 -16.81 3.22
CA ASP A 26 -0.09 -15.81 4.28
C ASP A 26 1.22 -15.05 4.49
N GLU A 27 2.37 -15.75 4.48
CA GLU A 27 3.70 -15.14 4.56
C GLU A 27 3.96 -14.17 3.39
N LEU A 28 3.56 -14.56 2.17
CA LEU A 28 3.73 -13.73 0.98
C LEU A 28 2.80 -12.52 1.00
N ILE A 29 1.53 -12.69 1.39
CA ILE A 29 0.58 -11.58 1.57
C ILE A 29 1.18 -10.55 2.52
N ILE A 30 1.64 -10.97 3.70
CA ILE A 30 2.23 -10.05 4.68
C ILE A 30 3.41 -9.26 4.08
N LYS A 31 4.32 -9.94 3.39
CA LYS A 31 5.49 -9.29 2.75
C LYS A 31 5.07 -8.32 1.65
N MET A 32 4.12 -8.70 0.80
CA MET A 32 3.61 -7.83 -0.27
C MET A 32 2.91 -6.60 0.32
N THR A 33 2.07 -6.77 1.33
CA THR A 33 1.42 -5.67 2.05
C THR A 33 2.47 -4.72 2.63
N GLU A 34 3.49 -5.23 3.30
CA GLU A 34 4.53 -4.40 3.90
C GLU A 34 5.29 -3.57 2.86
N ILE A 35 5.63 -4.15 1.70
CA ILE A 35 6.30 -3.44 0.62
C ILE A 35 5.40 -2.35 0.04
N ILE A 36 4.13 -2.66 -0.22
CA ILE A 36 3.16 -1.69 -0.75
C ILE A 36 2.96 -0.53 0.22
N LEU A 37 2.75 -0.82 1.51
CA LEU A 37 2.58 0.22 2.55
C LEU A 37 3.82 1.12 2.67
N LYS A 38 5.03 0.56 2.60
CA LYS A 38 6.27 1.36 2.60
C LYS A 38 6.35 2.29 1.39
N ARG A 39 5.96 1.81 0.20
CA ARG A 39 5.93 2.65 -1.02
C ARG A 39 4.90 3.75 -0.91
N MET A 40 3.70 3.43 -0.41
CA MET A 40 2.65 4.42 -0.14
C MET A 40 3.16 5.49 0.83
N PHE A 41 3.80 5.09 1.94
CA PHE A 41 4.39 6.04 2.89
C PHE A 41 5.42 6.97 2.25
N VAL A 42 6.35 6.45 1.46
CA VAL A 42 7.36 7.29 0.79
C VAL A 42 6.69 8.26 -0.18
N GLU A 43 5.80 7.76 -1.03
CA GLU A 43 5.11 8.55 -2.04
C GLU A 43 4.21 9.64 -1.43
N THR A 44 3.54 9.35 -0.31
CA THR A 44 2.74 10.35 0.39
C THR A 44 3.63 11.41 1.02
N MET A 45 4.70 11.01 1.71
CA MET A 45 5.63 11.96 2.32
C MET A 45 6.27 12.89 1.28
N ASP A 46 6.68 12.38 0.12
CA ASP A 46 7.28 13.19 -0.95
C ASP A 46 6.31 14.23 -1.55
N ARG A 47 5.00 14.01 -1.40
CA ARG A 47 3.94 14.90 -1.93
C ARG A 47 3.42 15.91 -0.92
N LEU A 48 3.55 15.62 0.37
CA LEU A 48 3.17 16.53 1.44
C LEU A 48 4.17 17.68 1.55
N GLN A 49 3.67 18.89 1.81
CA GLN A 49 4.53 20.01 2.19
C GLN A 49 5.15 19.78 3.58
N PRO A 50 6.26 20.44 3.93
CA PRO A 50 6.94 20.23 5.22
C PRO A 50 6.01 20.37 6.44
N GLU A 51 5.10 21.36 6.43
CA GLU A 51 4.12 21.57 7.51
C GLU A 51 3.07 20.45 7.56
N GLU A 52 2.75 19.85 6.41
CA GLU A 52 1.79 18.75 6.31
C GLU A 52 2.41 17.41 6.72
N GLN A 53 3.71 17.23 6.49
CA GLN A 53 4.49 16.11 7.01
C GLN A 53 4.54 16.11 8.54
N GLU A 54 4.67 17.29 9.16
CA GLU A 54 4.62 17.44 10.63
C GLU A 54 3.24 17.04 11.17
N ILE A 55 2.15 17.53 10.56
CA ILE A 55 0.79 17.14 10.93
C ILE A 55 0.58 15.63 10.78
N TYR A 56 1.06 15.05 9.69
CA TYR A 56 1.01 13.61 9.48
C TYR A 56 1.75 12.83 10.57
N GLY A 57 2.95 13.27 10.95
CA GLY A 57 3.71 12.72 12.07
C GLY A 57 2.96 12.80 13.39
N GLU A 58 2.34 13.95 13.69
CA GLU A 58 1.51 14.10 14.89
C GLU A 58 0.31 13.15 14.91
N MET A 59 -0.33 12.91 13.75
CA MET A 59 -1.44 11.97 13.63
C MET A 59 -1.00 10.53 13.95
N LEU A 60 0.21 10.15 13.52
CA LEU A 60 0.80 8.85 13.87
C LEU A 60 1.10 8.75 15.38
N ASP A 61 1.69 9.78 15.97
CA ASP A 61 2.01 9.81 17.41
C ASP A 61 0.75 9.77 18.29
N LYS A 62 -0.32 10.45 17.85
CA LYS A 62 -1.63 10.44 18.50
C LYS A 62 -2.42 9.16 18.24
N LYS A 63 -1.91 8.26 17.39
CA LYS A 63 -2.59 7.03 16.96
C LYS A 63 -3.98 7.33 16.40
N SER A 64 -4.06 8.39 15.57
CA SER A 64 -5.26 8.68 14.78
C SER A 64 -5.69 7.43 14.01
N SER A 65 -6.99 7.31 13.81
CA SER A 65 -7.55 6.18 13.08
C SER A 65 -7.07 6.17 11.62
N PRO A 66 -7.02 4.99 10.98
CA PRO A 66 -6.67 4.89 9.55
C PRO A 66 -7.55 5.78 8.67
N GLU A 67 -8.84 5.90 8.98
CA GLU A 67 -9.79 6.75 8.25
C GLU A 67 -9.45 8.24 8.38
N GLU A 68 -9.06 8.70 9.57
CA GLU A 68 -8.63 10.09 9.77
C GLU A 68 -7.37 10.40 8.97
N ILE A 69 -6.38 9.50 9.03
CA ILE A 69 -5.12 9.63 8.29
C ILE A 69 -5.39 9.65 6.78
N GLU A 70 -6.24 8.75 6.30
CA GLU A 70 -6.60 8.66 4.89
C GLU A 70 -7.34 9.91 4.41
N ASN A 71 -8.30 10.41 5.19
CA ASN A 71 -9.00 11.66 4.88
C ASN A 71 -8.06 12.86 4.82
N PHE A 72 -7.08 12.92 5.73
CA PHE A 72 -6.04 13.94 5.68
C PHE A 72 -5.24 13.84 4.38
N LEU A 73 -4.71 12.66 4.05
CA LEU A 73 -3.93 12.44 2.83
C LEU A 73 -4.74 12.77 1.56
N ARG A 74 -6.00 12.33 1.47
CA ARG A 74 -6.93 12.66 0.37
C ARG A 74 -7.16 14.17 0.23
N SER A 75 -7.17 14.90 1.33
CA SER A 75 -7.38 16.36 1.32
C SER A 75 -6.15 17.14 0.86
N LYS A 76 -4.95 16.55 0.99
CA LYS A 76 -3.67 17.21 0.70
C LYS A 76 -3.04 16.78 -0.61
N ILE A 77 -3.26 15.54 -1.02
CA ILE A 77 -2.65 14.94 -2.19
C ILE A 77 -3.68 14.86 -3.31
N GLU A 78 -3.46 15.65 -4.37
CA GLU A 78 -4.25 15.52 -5.60
C GLU A 78 -4.05 14.14 -6.22
N ASP A 79 -5.12 13.56 -6.77
CA ASP A 79 -5.10 12.24 -7.40
C ASP A 79 -4.62 11.10 -6.46
N TYR A 80 -4.81 11.25 -5.14
CA TYR A 80 -4.41 10.26 -4.12
C TYR A 80 -4.79 8.82 -4.50
N GLU A 81 -6.04 8.58 -4.92
CA GLU A 81 -6.48 7.24 -5.34
C GLU A 81 -5.70 6.67 -6.52
N LYS A 82 -5.42 7.49 -7.53
CA LYS A 82 -4.68 7.05 -8.71
C LYS A 82 -3.23 6.73 -8.34
N ILE A 83 -2.67 7.45 -7.38
CA ILE A 83 -1.32 7.19 -6.86
C ILE A 83 -1.29 5.83 -6.15
N LEU A 84 -2.26 5.56 -5.27
CA LEU A 84 -2.38 4.25 -4.61
C LEU A 84 -2.53 3.11 -5.61
N GLU A 85 -3.43 3.27 -6.60
CA GLU A 85 -3.64 2.29 -7.66
C GLU A 85 -2.35 2.05 -8.46
N LYS A 86 -1.65 3.13 -8.83
CA LYS A 86 -0.37 3.06 -9.55
C LYS A 86 0.69 2.30 -8.76
N ILE A 87 0.81 2.51 -7.45
CA ILE A 87 1.78 1.78 -6.62
C ILE A 87 1.52 0.27 -6.66
N VAL A 88 0.26 -0.15 -6.58
CA VAL A 88 -0.12 -1.56 -6.65
C VAL A 88 0.17 -2.14 -8.05
N ILE A 89 -0.16 -1.41 -9.11
CA ILE A 89 0.10 -1.83 -10.50
C ILE A 89 1.60 -1.94 -10.77
N ASP A 90 2.39 -0.95 -10.34
CA ASP A 90 3.84 -0.93 -10.50
C ASP A 90 4.47 -2.12 -9.76
N PHE A 91 4.06 -2.35 -8.50
CA PHE A 91 4.51 -3.51 -7.73
C PHE A 91 4.17 -4.84 -8.42
N LYS A 92 2.94 -4.99 -8.91
CA LYS A 92 2.52 -6.18 -9.69
C LYS A 92 3.40 -6.37 -10.93
N ASN A 93 3.64 -5.31 -11.69
CA ASN A 93 4.45 -5.36 -12.91
C ASN A 93 5.90 -5.76 -12.60
N GLU A 94 6.48 -5.23 -11.54
CA GLU A 94 7.83 -5.61 -11.09
C GLU A 94 7.91 -7.09 -10.73
N MET A 95 6.91 -7.61 -10.02
CA MET A 95 6.86 -9.04 -9.68
C MET A 95 6.80 -9.92 -10.93
N MET A 96 5.99 -9.55 -11.94
CA MET A 96 5.91 -10.29 -13.20
C MET A 96 7.17 -10.16 -14.07
N GLN A 97 7.86 -9.01 -14.03
CA GLN A 97 9.08 -8.78 -14.81
C GLN A 97 10.32 -9.42 -14.21
N SER A 98 10.31 -9.73 -12.90
CA SER A 98 11.41 -10.42 -12.21
C SER A 98 11.65 -11.86 -12.70
N GLU A 99 10.79 -12.41 -13.56
CA GLU A 99 10.94 -13.74 -14.18
C GLU A 99 11.77 -13.78 -15.48
N LYS A 100 12.45 -12.68 -15.87
CA LYS A 100 13.39 -12.66 -17.01
C LYS A 100 14.84 -12.47 -16.57
#